data_AF-A0A358Y8R9-F1
#
_entry.id   AF-A0A358Y8R9-F1
#
_cell.length_a   1.000
_cell.length_b   1.000
_cell.length_c   1.000
_cell.angle_alpha   90.00
_cell.angle_beta   90.00
_cell.angle_gamma   90.00
#
_symmetry.space_group_name_H-M   'P 1'
#
loop_
_entity.id
_entity.type
_entity.pdbx_description
1 polymer ?
#
loop_
_entity_poly.entity_id
_entity_poly.type
_entity_poly.pdbx_seq_one_letter_code
_entity_poly.pdbx_strand_id
1 'polypeptide(L)'
;MIEKGRKAFLKEKRVKEERLDVIFELTLKDLTADGKISDKDFIDRAELLSSLGYTVMISNYLKHYKMVEYLAPIAKGNLIGVILGVYNLHNIFDERYYDNLPGGLLEAFGRGFGHNVKLYVYPAVNVEDGTQYDLDNIVLPKNLQGLVQYMKDNDKMTSIKEFDRDLLHIFSDDVLMKIKAGASSWEDDVPEEVAKAIKFFELFGYQPSKVISN
;
A
#
# COMPACT_ATOMS: atom_id res chain seq x y z
N MET A 1 1.47 3.74 -7.73
CA MET A 1 1.87 2.45 -7.12
C MET A 1 1.17 1.24 -7.76
N ILE A 2 -0.16 1.15 -7.72
CA ILE A 2 -0.90 -0.05 -8.15
C ILE A 2 -0.58 -0.51 -9.58
N GLU A 3 -0.65 0.39 -10.57
CA GLU A 3 -0.40 0.04 -11.98
C GLU A 3 1.00 -0.53 -12.21
N LYS A 4 2.00 0.06 -11.55
CA LYS A 4 3.39 -0.39 -11.65
C LYS A 4 3.61 -1.73 -10.95
N GLY A 5 2.96 -1.94 -9.80
CA GLY A 5 2.96 -3.22 -9.10
C GLY A 5 2.24 -4.32 -9.89
N ARG A 6 1.07 -4.01 -10.47
CA ARG A 6 0.32 -4.90 -11.37
C ARG A 6 1.16 -5.32 -12.57
N LYS A 7 1.81 -4.36 -13.23
CA LYS A 7 2.71 -4.63 -14.36
C LYS A 7 3.90 -5.50 -13.94
N ALA A 8 4.50 -5.25 -12.77
CA ALA A 8 5.58 -6.08 -12.26
C ALA A 8 5.10 -7.52 -11.98
N PHE A 9 3.92 -7.67 -11.37
CA PHE A 9 3.33 -8.96 -11.05
C PHE A 9 2.98 -9.79 -12.30
N LEU A 10 2.47 -9.15 -13.36
CA LEU A 10 2.14 -9.80 -14.62
C LEU A 10 3.36 -10.31 -15.41
N LYS A 11 4.59 -9.91 -15.04
CA LYS A 11 5.82 -10.48 -15.63
C LYS A 11 6.10 -11.90 -15.13
N GLU A 12 5.45 -12.33 -14.05
CA GLU A 12 5.58 -13.68 -13.53
C GLU A 12 4.93 -14.69 -14.49
N LYS A 13 5.72 -15.64 -15.01
CA LYS A 13 5.26 -16.62 -16.01
C LYS A 13 4.01 -17.43 -15.59
N ARG A 14 3.77 -17.54 -14.29
CA ARG A 14 2.67 -18.32 -13.70
C ARG A 14 1.41 -17.49 -13.48
N VAL A 15 1.46 -16.17 -13.69
CA VAL A 15 0.33 -15.25 -13.56
C VAL A 15 -0.29 -15.06 -14.94
N LYS A 16 -1.63 -15.13 -14.99
CA LYS A 16 -2.42 -14.91 -16.18
C LYS A 16 -3.35 -13.74 -15.94
N GLU A 17 -3.39 -12.78 -16.87
CA GLU A 17 -4.15 -11.54 -16.70
C GLU A 17 -5.65 -11.80 -16.54
N GLU A 18 -6.19 -12.79 -17.25
CA GLU A 18 -7.60 -13.19 -17.17
C GLU A 18 -8.00 -13.86 -15.85
N ARG A 19 -7.03 -14.15 -14.97
CA ARG A 19 -7.24 -14.73 -13.62
C ARG A 19 -6.65 -13.84 -12.52
N LEU A 20 -6.45 -12.56 -12.83
CA LEU A 20 -5.89 -11.60 -11.90
C LEU A 20 -7.02 -10.82 -11.22
N ASP A 21 -7.07 -10.92 -9.90
CA ASP A 21 -7.90 -10.06 -9.05
C ASP A 21 -7.01 -9.09 -8.27
N VAL A 22 -7.45 -7.83 -8.17
CA VAL A 22 -6.79 -6.79 -7.39
C VAL A 22 -7.64 -6.44 -6.18
N ILE A 23 -7.05 -6.53 -4.99
CA ILE A 23 -7.68 -6.20 -3.72
C ILE A 23 -6.88 -5.07 -3.08
N PHE A 24 -7.55 -3.98 -2.73
CA PHE A 24 -7.00 -2.93 -1.91
C PHE A 24 -7.26 -3.24 -0.44
N GLU A 25 -6.21 -3.30 0.35
CA GLU A 25 -6.33 -3.45 1.79
C GLU A 25 -6.38 -2.06 2.44
N LEU A 26 -7.38 -1.85 3.29
CA LEU A 26 -7.47 -0.70 4.17
C LEU A 26 -7.40 -1.18 5.62
N THR A 27 -6.25 -0.96 6.25
CA THR A 27 -6.05 -1.34 7.65
C THR A 27 -6.61 -0.28 8.59
N LEU A 28 -7.36 -0.72 9.60
CA LEU A 28 -7.81 0.14 10.70
C LEU A 28 -6.65 0.71 11.53
N LYS A 29 -5.42 0.21 11.36
CA LYS A 29 -4.25 0.70 12.09
C LYS A 29 -3.64 1.95 11.45
N ASP A 30 -3.63 2.07 10.12
CA ASP A 30 -3.13 3.29 9.45
C ASP A 30 -4.01 4.51 9.78
N LEU A 31 -5.20 4.27 10.34
CA LEU A 31 -6.08 5.28 10.93
C LEU A 31 -5.66 5.77 12.31
N THR A 32 -4.76 5.05 12.99
CA THR A 32 -4.36 5.33 14.38
C THR A 32 -3.03 6.04 14.51
N ALA A 33 -2.25 6.19 13.42
CA ALA A 33 -0.89 6.71 13.44
C ALA A 33 -0.77 8.12 14.05
N ASP A 34 -1.82 8.95 13.93
CA ASP A 34 -1.84 10.33 14.47
C ASP A 34 -2.92 10.60 15.52
N GLY A 35 -3.52 9.54 16.10
CA GLY A 35 -4.36 9.66 17.31
C GLY A 35 -5.72 10.36 17.15
N LYS A 36 -6.11 10.79 15.95
CA LYS A 36 -7.48 11.24 15.66
C LYS A 36 -7.99 10.60 14.37
N ILE A 37 -8.65 9.46 14.53
CA ILE A 37 -9.42 8.83 13.47
C ILE A 37 -10.49 9.83 13.01
N SER A 38 -10.56 10.10 11.70
CA SER A 38 -11.78 10.58 11.06
C SER A 38 -12.46 9.35 10.46
N ASP A 39 -13.48 8.82 11.13
CA ASP A 39 -14.28 7.69 10.61
C ASP A 39 -14.77 8.00 9.19
N LYS A 40 -15.10 9.27 8.95
CA LYS A 40 -15.48 9.76 7.63
C LYS A 40 -14.37 9.60 6.59
N ASP A 41 -13.13 10.00 6.88
CA ASP A 41 -12.03 9.89 5.90
C ASP A 41 -11.77 8.42 5.53
N PHE A 42 -11.99 7.49 6.47
CA PHE A 42 -11.86 6.06 6.18
C PHE A 42 -12.97 5.53 5.26
N ILE A 43 -14.22 5.87 5.57
CA ILE A 43 -15.36 5.50 4.71
C ILE A 43 -15.21 6.12 3.33
N ASP A 44 -14.80 7.38 3.25
CA ASP A 44 -14.57 8.09 1.99
C ASP A 44 -13.46 7.41 1.15
N ARG A 45 -12.40 6.85 1.78
CA ARG A 45 -11.39 6.04 1.07
C ARG A 45 -11.97 4.74 0.51
N ALA A 46 -12.78 4.04 1.29
CA ALA A 46 -13.42 2.81 0.85
C ALA A 46 -14.41 3.08 -0.30
N GLU A 47 -15.19 4.16 -0.19
CA GLU A 47 -16.13 4.61 -1.22
C GLU A 47 -15.41 5.03 -2.50
N LEU A 48 -14.32 5.82 -2.39
CA LEU A 48 -13.49 6.20 -3.52
C LEU A 48 -13.00 4.97 -4.29
N LEU A 49 -12.34 4.04 -3.60
CA LEU A 49 -11.77 2.85 -4.25
C LEU A 49 -12.86 1.95 -4.85
N SER A 50 -13.99 1.80 -4.15
CA SER A 50 -15.13 1.02 -4.64
C SER A 50 -15.76 1.65 -5.88
N SER A 51 -15.85 2.99 -5.94
CA SER A 51 -16.38 3.72 -7.09
C SER A 51 -15.51 3.59 -8.35
N LEU A 52 -14.21 3.33 -8.16
CA LEU A 52 -13.25 3.04 -9.23
C LEU A 52 -13.26 1.56 -9.64
N GLY A 53 -14.17 0.75 -9.08
CA GLY A 53 -14.34 -0.66 -9.41
C GLY A 53 -13.38 -1.60 -8.68
N TYR A 54 -12.64 -1.13 -7.67
CA TYR A 54 -11.74 -1.98 -6.90
C TYR A 54 -12.48 -2.73 -5.78
N THR A 55 -12.07 -3.98 -5.56
CA THR A 55 -12.44 -4.70 -4.34
C THR A 55 -11.66 -4.15 -3.16
N VAL A 56 -12.36 -3.67 -2.13
CA VAL A 56 -11.76 -3.16 -0.90
C VAL A 56 -11.93 -4.19 0.22
N MET A 57 -10.81 -4.59 0.82
CA MET A 57 -10.77 -5.41 2.03
C MET A 57 -10.42 -4.52 3.22
N ILE A 58 -11.32 -4.44 4.18
CA ILE A 58 -11.05 -3.77 5.45
C ILE A 58 -10.47 -4.79 6.43
N SER A 59 -9.33 -4.48 7.03
CA SER A 59 -8.68 -5.37 7.99
C SER A 59 -8.27 -4.64 9.26
N ASN A 60 -8.06 -5.39 10.35
CA ASN A 60 -7.39 -4.89 11.56
C ASN A 60 -5.98 -5.50 11.70
N TYR A 61 -5.43 -6.02 10.61
CA TYR A 61 -4.17 -6.74 10.64
C TYR A 61 -3.02 -5.77 10.84
N LEU A 62 -2.60 -5.61 12.10
CA LEU A 62 -1.29 -5.03 12.45
C LEU A 62 -0.12 -5.76 11.77
N LYS A 63 -0.35 -7.01 11.33
CA LYS A 63 0.67 -7.94 10.89
C LYS A 63 0.31 -8.42 9.48
N HIS A 64 1.07 -8.00 8.48
CA HIS A 64 0.81 -8.33 7.08
C HIS A 64 0.75 -9.85 6.82
N TYR A 65 1.40 -10.69 7.64
CA TYR A 65 1.28 -12.14 7.49
C TYR A 65 -0.15 -12.67 7.68
N LYS A 66 -0.98 -12.06 8.54
CA LYS A 66 -2.35 -12.52 8.79
C LYS A 66 -3.25 -12.31 7.58
N MET A 67 -3.06 -11.18 6.90
CA MET A 67 -3.73 -10.91 5.62
C MET A 67 -3.37 -11.99 4.60
N VAL A 68 -2.08 -12.29 4.46
CA VAL A 68 -1.62 -13.29 3.50
C VAL A 68 -2.11 -14.69 3.88
N GLU A 69 -2.07 -15.04 5.17
CA GLU A 69 -2.59 -16.31 5.70
C GLU A 69 -4.10 -16.46 5.44
N TYR A 70 -4.87 -15.37 5.54
CA TYR A 70 -6.29 -15.35 5.22
C TYR A 70 -6.55 -15.56 3.71
N LEU A 71 -5.75 -14.92 2.85
CA LEU A 71 -5.91 -15.01 1.39
C LEU A 71 -5.33 -16.30 0.79
N ALA A 72 -4.34 -16.94 1.43
CA ALA A 72 -3.65 -18.11 0.90
C ALA A 72 -4.57 -19.30 0.58
N PRO A 73 -5.57 -19.67 1.41
CA PRO A 73 -6.55 -20.69 1.07
C PRO A 73 -7.45 -20.32 -0.11
N ILE A 74 -7.78 -19.03 -0.28
CA ILE A 74 -8.64 -18.52 -1.34
C ILE A 74 -7.89 -18.54 -2.68
N ALA A 75 -6.65 -18.05 -2.68
CA ALA A 75 -5.77 -18.03 -3.84
C ALA A 75 -5.02 -19.35 -4.08
N LYS A 76 -5.50 -20.47 -3.52
CA LYS A 76 -4.82 -21.77 -3.57
C LYS A 76 -4.40 -22.15 -4.99
N GLY A 77 -3.11 -22.43 -5.16
CA GLY A 77 -2.52 -22.80 -6.45
C GLY A 77 -2.15 -21.61 -7.36
N ASN A 78 -2.47 -20.39 -6.97
CA ASN A 78 -2.06 -19.16 -7.65
C ASN A 78 -0.97 -18.44 -6.85
N LEU A 79 -0.29 -17.48 -7.49
CA LEU A 79 0.69 -16.61 -6.83
C LEU A 79 -0.07 -15.44 -6.19
N ILE A 80 0.31 -15.05 -4.97
CA ILE A 80 -0.15 -13.82 -4.33
C ILE A 80 0.95 -12.76 -4.47
N GLY A 81 0.64 -11.64 -5.10
CA GLY A 81 1.49 -10.46 -5.12
C GLY A 81 1.04 -9.47 -4.05
N VAL A 82 1.95 -9.07 -3.16
CA VAL A 82 1.68 -8.02 -2.17
C VAL A 82 2.50 -6.79 -2.56
N ILE A 83 1.82 -5.67 -2.82
CA ILE A 83 2.46 -4.41 -3.20
C ILE A 83 2.45 -3.48 -1.98
N LEU A 84 3.59 -2.91 -1.61
CA LEU A 84 3.70 -1.96 -0.52
C LEU A 84 4.83 -0.95 -0.74
N GLY A 85 4.74 0.22 -0.11
CA GLY A 85 5.84 1.19 -0.07
C GLY A 85 7.00 0.70 0.81
N VAL A 86 8.23 1.10 0.48
CA VAL A 86 9.44 0.72 1.23
C VAL A 86 9.35 1.01 2.73
N TYR A 87 8.67 2.09 3.15
CA TYR A 87 8.51 2.41 4.57
C TYR A 87 7.70 1.36 5.34
N ASN A 88 6.74 0.69 4.70
CA ASN A 88 5.98 -0.39 5.32
C ASN A 88 6.84 -1.63 5.61
N LEU A 89 8.00 -1.78 4.95
CA LEU A 89 8.93 -2.85 5.31
C LEU A 89 9.49 -2.69 6.71
N HIS A 90 9.69 -1.47 7.22
CA HIS A 90 10.12 -1.28 8.60
C HIS A 90 9.10 -1.89 9.58
N ASN A 91 7.80 -1.73 9.30
CA ASN A 91 6.75 -2.35 10.10
C ASN A 91 6.73 -3.88 9.96
N ILE A 92 6.94 -4.40 8.75
CA ILE A 92 7.00 -5.85 8.51
C ILE A 92 8.16 -6.50 9.28
N PHE A 93 9.31 -5.83 9.35
CA PHE A 93 10.53 -6.34 9.98
C PHE A 93 10.67 -5.94 11.46
N ASP A 94 9.75 -5.16 12.02
CA ASP A 94 9.80 -4.77 13.42
C ASP A 94 9.35 -5.93 14.32
N GLU A 95 10.31 -6.50 15.04
CA GLU A 95 10.16 -7.68 15.90
C GLU A 95 9.06 -7.51 16.96
N ARG A 96 8.83 -6.27 17.45
CA ARG A 96 7.83 -5.95 18.48
C ARG A 96 6.41 -6.27 18.04
N TYR A 97 6.14 -6.25 16.73
CA TYR A 97 4.84 -6.67 16.22
C TYR A 97 4.62 -8.17 16.36
N TYR A 98 5.58 -8.97 16.80
CA TYR A 98 5.50 -10.43 16.83
C TYR A 98 5.75 -11.04 18.21
N ASP A 99 5.83 -10.25 19.28
CA ASP A 99 6.07 -10.71 20.66
C ASP A 99 5.05 -11.72 21.18
N ASN A 100 3.84 -11.76 20.59
CA ASN A 100 2.81 -12.72 20.96
C ASN A 100 2.87 -14.04 20.17
N LEU A 101 3.86 -14.23 19.30
CA LEU A 101 4.11 -15.45 18.56
C LEU A 101 5.27 -16.22 19.21
N PRO A 102 5.13 -17.52 19.51
CA PRO A 102 6.22 -18.32 20.07
C PRO A 102 7.53 -18.26 19.25
N GLY A 103 7.45 -18.24 17.92
CA GLY A 103 8.62 -18.09 17.04
C GLY A 103 8.86 -16.65 16.53
N GLY A 104 8.19 -15.66 17.11
CA GLY A 104 8.39 -14.23 16.81
C GLY A 104 8.28 -13.90 15.31
N LEU A 105 9.19 -13.05 14.85
CA LEU A 105 9.28 -12.61 13.45
C LEU A 105 9.39 -13.80 12.47
N LEU A 106 10.18 -14.83 12.82
CA LEU A 106 10.41 -15.96 11.93
C LEU A 106 9.15 -16.81 11.75
N GLU A 107 8.34 -17.00 12.81
CA GLU A 107 7.04 -17.66 12.69
C GLU A 107 6.10 -16.87 11.77
N ALA A 108 6.03 -15.54 11.95
CA ALA A 108 5.22 -14.68 11.10
C ALA A 108 5.64 -14.79 9.63
N PHE A 109 6.94 -14.80 9.35
CA PHE A 109 7.45 -14.95 7.99
C PHE A 109 7.19 -16.34 7.40
N GLY A 110 7.31 -17.39 8.21
CA GLY A 110 6.95 -18.75 7.80
C GLY A 110 5.47 -18.88 7.41
N ARG A 111 4.58 -18.31 8.23
CA ARG A 111 3.13 -18.33 7.99
C ARG A 111 2.71 -17.45 6.81
N GLY A 112 3.25 -16.22 6.73
CA GLY A 112 2.88 -15.26 5.68
C GLY A 112 3.57 -15.54 4.35
N PHE A 113 4.87 -15.79 4.35
CA PHE A 113 5.69 -15.82 3.13
C PHE A 113 6.21 -17.22 2.76
N GLY A 114 5.93 -18.23 3.59
CA GLY A 114 6.17 -19.64 3.24
C GLY A 114 5.33 -20.13 2.06
N HIS A 115 4.14 -19.54 1.85
CA HIS A 115 3.26 -19.84 0.72
C HIS A 115 3.75 -19.27 -0.62
N ASN A 116 2.99 -19.46 -1.70
CA ASN A 116 3.26 -18.91 -3.02
C ASN A 116 2.96 -17.40 -3.05
N VAL A 117 3.80 -16.62 -2.38
CA VAL A 117 3.65 -15.18 -2.13
C VAL A 117 4.93 -14.47 -2.52
N LYS A 118 4.80 -13.28 -3.11
CA LYS A 118 5.91 -12.39 -3.45
C LYS A 118 5.59 -10.94 -3.10
N LEU A 119 6.53 -10.28 -2.43
CA LEU A 119 6.46 -8.87 -2.08
C LEU A 119 7.05 -8.00 -3.19
N TYR A 120 6.33 -6.95 -3.56
CA TYR A 120 6.71 -5.94 -4.54
C TYR A 120 6.82 -4.59 -3.84
N VAL A 121 8.05 -4.12 -3.70
CA VAL A 121 8.40 -2.96 -2.89
C VAL A 121 8.47 -1.73 -3.78
N TYR A 122 7.53 -0.81 -3.59
CA TYR A 122 7.53 0.47 -4.27
C TYR A 122 8.49 1.44 -3.57
N PRO A 123 9.37 2.12 -4.32
CA PRO A 123 10.35 3.03 -3.73
C PRO A 123 9.68 4.29 -3.19
N ALA A 124 10.43 5.03 -2.38
CA ALA A 124 10.10 6.37 -1.93
C ALA A 124 11.25 7.33 -2.24
N VAL A 125 11.03 8.61 -2.00
CA VAL A 125 12.08 9.63 -1.95
C VAL A 125 12.22 10.07 -0.51
N ASN A 126 13.46 10.15 -0.02
CA ASN A 126 13.75 10.74 1.26
C ASN A 126 13.47 12.25 1.17
N VAL A 127 12.55 12.73 2.02
CA VAL A 127 12.12 14.13 2.05
C VAL A 127 13.23 15.09 2.45
N GLU A 128 14.26 14.62 3.18
CA GLU A 128 15.34 15.46 3.68
C GLU A 128 16.40 15.78 2.61
N ASP A 129 16.78 14.78 1.80
CA ASP A 129 17.92 14.88 0.86
C ASP A 129 17.56 14.57 -0.60
N GLY A 130 16.30 14.22 -0.88
CA GLY A 130 15.82 13.89 -2.22
C GLY A 130 16.34 12.57 -2.78
N THR A 131 17.01 11.76 -1.97
CA THR A 131 17.57 10.48 -2.42
C THR A 131 16.49 9.41 -2.53
N GLN A 132 16.65 8.49 -3.50
CA GLN A 132 15.73 7.36 -3.65
C GLN A 132 15.94 6.37 -2.51
N TYR A 133 14.86 5.95 -1.88
CA TYR A 133 14.83 4.91 -0.86
C TYR A 133 14.06 3.69 -1.37
N ASP A 134 14.68 2.51 -1.37
CA ASP A 134 14.12 1.27 -1.89
C ASP A 134 14.68 0.03 -1.17
N LEU A 135 14.35 -1.17 -1.67
CA LEU A 135 14.80 -2.44 -1.07
C LEU A 135 16.32 -2.64 -1.10
N ASP A 136 17.04 -2.01 -2.03
CA ASP A 136 18.48 -2.20 -2.20
C ASP A 136 19.28 -1.33 -1.21
N ASN A 137 18.69 -0.25 -0.68
CA ASN A 137 19.32 0.62 0.33
C ASN A 137 18.52 0.76 1.64
N ILE A 138 17.52 -0.10 1.86
CA ILE A 138 16.74 -0.15 3.10
C ILE A 138 17.66 -0.34 4.32
N VAL A 139 17.44 0.48 5.36
CA VAL A 139 18.21 0.40 6.61
C VAL A 139 17.39 -0.36 7.65
N LEU A 140 17.77 -1.61 7.92
CA LEU A 140 17.18 -2.46 8.97
C LEU A 140 18.22 -2.83 10.03
N PRO A 141 17.77 -3.24 11.24
CA PRO A 141 18.65 -3.84 12.25
C PRO A 141 19.56 -4.92 11.66
N LYS A 142 20.84 -4.92 12.08
CA LYS A 142 21.88 -5.79 11.50
C LYS A 142 21.52 -7.28 11.55
N ASN A 143 20.82 -7.72 12.59
CA ASN A 143 20.35 -9.10 12.76
C ASN A 143 19.30 -9.53 11.70
N LEU A 144 18.63 -8.58 11.04
CA LEU A 144 17.58 -8.84 10.06
C LEU A 144 18.06 -8.79 8.60
N GLN A 145 19.27 -8.31 8.35
CA GLN A 145 19.81 -8.20 6.99
C GLN A 145 19.88 -9.56 6.28
N GLY A 146 20.26 -10.62 7.02
CA GLY A 146 20.29 -11.98 6.49
C GLY A 146 18.90 -12.48 6.06
N LEU A 147 17.83 -12.08 6.78
CA LEU A 147 16.46 -12.44 6.42
C LEU A 147 16.00 -11.70 5.16
N VAL A 148 16.31 -10.41 5.01
CA VAL A 148 16.04 -9.67 3.75
C VAL A 148 16.75 -10.33 2.58
N GLN A 149 18.05 -10.64 2.74
CA GLN A 149 18.82 -11.28 1.68
C GLN A 149 18.24 -12.64 1.31
N TYR A 150 17.88 -13.47 2.29
CA TYR A 150 17.17 -14.74 2.06
C TYR A 150 15.89 -14.54 1.25
N MET A 151 15.07 -13.53 1.57
CA MET A 151 13.84 -13.24 0.84
C MET A 151 14.12 -12.81 -0.61
N LYS A 152 15.18 -12.04 -0.86
CA LYS A 152 15.61 -11.65 -2.22
C LYS A 152 16.12 -12.85 -3.02
N ASP A 153 17.01 -13.65 -2.43
CA ASP A 153 17.64 -14.81 -3.06
C ASP A 153 16.63 -15.89 -3.44
N ASN A 154 15.53 -16.00 -2.68
CA ASN A 154 14.45 -16.96 -2.93
C ASN A 154 13.28 -16.36 -3.74
N ASP A 155 13.48 -15.21 -4.38
CA ASP A 155 12.49 -14.54 -5.24
C ASP A 155 11.16 -14.21 -4.51
N LYS A 156 11.22 -14.04 -3.18
CA LYS A 156 10.06 -13.70 -2.33
C LYS A 156 9.85 -12.20 -2.19
N MET A 157 10.82 -11.38 -2.58
CA MET A 157 10.77 -9.93 -2.43
C MET A 157 11.60 -9.24 -3.52
N THR A 158 11.03 -8.21 -4.16
CA THR A 158 11.73 -7.44 -5.19
C THR A 158 11.28 -5.98 -5.21
N SER A 159 12.13 -5.07 -5.69
CA SER A 159 11.75 -3.68 -5.94
C SER A 159 10.95 -3.53 -7.22
N ILE A 160 9.93 -2.67 -7.20
CA ILE A 160 9.30 -2.16 -8.41
C ILE A 160 10.24 -1.15 -9.05
N LYS A 161 10.86 -1.53 -10.18
CA LYS A 161 11.86 -0.69 -10.87
C LYS A 161 11.23 0.33 -11.84
N GLU A 162 10.00 0.10 -12.28
CA GLU A 162 9.28 1.03 -13.15
C GLU A 162 8.37 1.92 -12.31
N PHE A 163 8.73 3.19 -12.12
CA PHE A 163 7.94 4.16 -11.37
C PHE A 163 8.23 5.56 -11.91
N ASP A 164 7.33 6.48 -11.60
CA ASP A 164 7.52 7.89 -11.90
C ASP A 164 8.11 8.58 -10.66
N ARG A 165 9.32 9.13 -10.81
CA ARG A 165 10.01 9.84 -9.71
C ARG A 165 9.30 11.12 -9.34
N ASP A 166 8.70 11.78 -10.32
CA ASP A 166 8.01 13.05 -10.12
C ASP A 166 6.71 12.85 -9.33
N LEU A 167 6.22 11.61 -9.16
CA LEU A 167 5.06 11.32 -8.30
C LEU A 167 5.44 10.90 -6.87
N LEU A 168 6.73 10.69 -6.57
CA LEU A 168 7.15 10.17 -5.25
C LEU A 168 7.08 11.20 -4.12
N HIS A 169 6.93 12.48 -4.45
CA HIS A 169 6.81 13.56 -3.47
C HIS A 169 5.34 13.86 -3.09
N ILE A 170 4.37 13.18 -3.72
CA ILE A 170 2.95 13.39 -3.46
C ILE A 170 2.54 12.52 -2.26
N PHE A 171 2.10 13.17 -1.19
CA PHE A 171 1.59 12.51 0.02
C PHE A 171 0.08 12.67 0.13
N SER A 172 -0.61 11.61 0.59
CA SER A 172 -2.07 11.63 0.74
C SER A 172 -2.55 12.70 1.69
N ASP A 173 -1.78 13.01 2.74
CA ASP A 173 -2.18 13.98 3.76
C ASP A 173 -2.14 15.40 3.21
N ASP A 174 -1.19 15.72 2.34
CA ASP A 174 -1.12 17.00 1.62
C ASP A 174 -2.32 17.17 0.68
N VAL A 175 -2.68 16.11 -0.05
CA VAL A 175 -3.87 16.09 -0.91
C VAL A 175 -5.14 16.33 -0.09
N LEU A 176 -5.31 15.62 1.03
CA LEU A 176 -6.45 15.79 1.93
C LEU A 176 -6.51 17.21 2.54
N MET A 177 -5.37 17.78 2.90
CA MET A 177 -5.28 19.16 3.40
C MET A 177 -5.71 20.16 2.34
N LYS A 178 -5.23 20.02 1.09
CA LYS A 178 -5.62 20.88 -0.05
C LYS A 178 -7.12 20.79 -0.35
N ILE A 179 -7.71 19.58 -0.31
CA ILE A 179 -9.16 19.37 -0.49
C ILE A 179 -9.93 20.12 0.60
N LYS A 180 -9.59 19.92 1.87
CA LYS A 180 -10.25 20.57 3.02
C LYS A 180 -10.09 22.10 3.02
N ALA A 181 -9.00 22.60 2.45
CA ALA A 181 -8.76 24.04 2.26
C ALA A 181 -9.51 24.65 1.05
N GLY A 182 -10.22 23.84 0.25
CA GLY A 182 -10.91 24.29 -0.96
C GLY A 182 -9.97 24.71 -2.09
N ALA A 183 -8.70 24.29 -2.05
CA ALA A 183 -7.76 24.53 -3.14
C ALA A 183 -8.13 23.68 -4.36
N SER A 184 -7.81 24.13 -5.57
CA SER A 184 -7.97 23.32 -6.80
C SER A 184 -6.70 22.57 -7.19
N SER A 185 -5.56 22.91 -6.58
CA SER A 185 -4.24 22.35 -6.93
C SER A 185 -4.05 20.88 -6.55
N TRP A 186 -4.94 20.28 -5.76
CA TRP A 186 -4.90 18.84 -5.46
C TRP A 186 -5.31 17.97 -6.65
N GLU A 187 -6.02 18.55 -7.63
CA GLU A 187 -6.50 17.82 -8.80
C GLU A 187 -5.34 17.31 -9.66
N ASP A 188 -4.22 18.05 -9.67
CA ASP A 188 -3.00 17.69 -10.39
C ASP A 188 -2.17 16.62 -9.65
N ASP A 189 -2.44 16.40 -8.35
CA ASP A 189 -1.72 15.42 -7.53
C ASP A 189 -2.30 14.00 -7.62
N VAL A 190 -3.46 13.83 -8.26
CA VAL A 190 -4.17 12.55 -8.36
C VAL A 190 -4.57 12.24 -9.79
N PRO A 191 -4.77 10.96 -10.15
CA PRO A 191 -5.33 10.60 -11.45
C PRO A 191 -6.68 11.30 -11.71
N GLU A 192 -6.95 11.64 -12.96
CA GLU A 192 -8.18 12.35 -13.36
C GLU A 192 -9.47 11.65 -12.89
N GLU A 193 -9.50 10.31 -12.95
CA GLU A 193 -10.62 9.50 -12.48
C GLU A 193 -10.84 9.63 -10.97
N VAL A 194 -9.75 9.72 -10.19
CA VAL A 194 -9.79 9.94 -8.74
C VAL A 194 -10.34 11.35 -8.45
N ALA A 195 -9.88 12.37 -9.16
CA ALA A 195 -10.39 13.74 -9.01
C ALA A 195 -11.89 13.83 -9.31
N LYS A 196 -12.34 13.20 -10.40
CA LYS A 196 -13.76 13.12 -10.76
C LYS A 196 -14.59 12.43 -9.68
N ALA A 197 -14.12 11.29 -9.16
CA ALA A 197 -14.82 10.57 -8.10
C ALA A 197 -14.93 11.40 -6.82
N ILE A 198 -13.83 12.01 -6.36
CA ILE A 198 -13.83 12.87 -5.16
C ILE A 198 -14.85 14.01 -5.28
N LYS A 199 -14.90 14.68 -6.45
CA LYS A 199 -15.85 15.76 -6.69
C LYS A 199 -17.30 15.28 -6.75
N PHE A 200 -17.55 14.16 -7.45
CA PHE A 200 -18.89 13.63 -7.66
C PHE A 200 -19.53 13.12 -6.36
N PHE A 201 -18.75 12.42 -5.54
CA PHE A 201 -19.21 11.84 -4.26
C PHE A 201 -18.99 12.78 -3.07
N GLU A 202 -18.47 13.99 -3.29
CA GLU A 202 -18.19 14.99 -2.24
C GLU A 202 -17.32 14.43 -1.09
N LEU A 203 -16.30 13.65 -1.45
CA LEU A 203 -15.45 12.93 -0.51
C LEU A 203 -14.43 13.86 0.17
N PHE A 204 -13.95 13.45 1.34
CA PHE A 204 -12.88 14.10 2.10
C PHE A 204 -13.18 15.55 2.51
N GLY A 205 -14.46 15.91 2.57
CA GLY A 205 -14.90 17.27 2.87
C GLY A 205 -14.81 18.22 1.67
N TYR A 206 -14.71 17.70 0.44
CA TYR A 206 -14.81 18.51 -0.77
C TYR A 206 -16.12 19.31 -0.76
N GLN A 207 -16.01 20.61 -0.99
CA GLN A 207 -17.16 21.49 -1.14
C GLN A 207 -17.21 22.00 -2.59
N PRO A 208 -18.31 21.74 -3.33
CA PRO A 208 -18.49 22.32 -4.64
C PRO A 208 -18.39 23.84 -4.55
N SER A 209 -17.65 24.45 -5.47
CA SER A 209 -17.63 25.90 -5.60
C SER A 209 -19.07 26.37 -5.84
N LYS A 210 -19.69 27.05 -4.87
CA LYS A 210 -21.01 27.66 -5.08
C LYS A 210 -20.87 28.64 -6.22
N VAL A 211 -21.35 28.26 -7.41
CA VAL A 211 -21.63 29.21 -8.47
C VAL A 211 -22.74 30.10 -7.93
N ILE A 212 -22.39 31.30 -7.45
CA ILE A 212 -23.36 32.34 -7.14
C ILE A 212 -24.02 32.67 -8.48
N SER A 213 -25.22 32.11 -8.68
CA SER A 213 -26.09 32.50 -9.78
C SER A 213 -26.59 33.90 -9.42
N ASN A 214 -26.05 34.91 -10.11
CA ASN A 214 -26.63 36.25 -10.11
C ASN A 214 -27.96 36.25 -10.85
#